data_AF-A0A7K6M5M9-F1
#
_entry.id   AF-A0A7K6M5M9-F1
#
_cell.length_a   1.000
_cell.length_b   1.000
_cell.length_c   1.000
_cell.angle_alpha   90.00
_cell.angle_beta   90.00
_cell.angle_gamma   90.00
#
_symmetry.space_group_name_H-M   'P 1'
#
loop_
_entity.id
_entity.type
_entity.pdbx_description
1 polymer ?
#
loop_
_entity_poly.entity_id
_entity_poly.type
_entity_poly.pdbx_seq_one_letter_code
_entity_poly.pdbx_strand_id
1 'polypeptide(L)'
;MDPDFLNAFTQPSNLDRFLTEDVIAKGEKRKLIKPTSSNNPKLEELKLFLTEWINRTLKEEHIVVKSLEEDLYDGLVLHHLLENLGSLKLDVDKIALTEKKQRQKLCVILEAVAKCLHLQESQLKWSVESILAKDLLSTLHLLVAIAKHFEPTLALPPNVQVETITIE
;
A
#
# COMPACT_ATOMS: atom_id res chain seq x y z
N MET A 1 51.22 41.70 1.51
CA MET A 1 50.60 42.13 2.78
C MET A 1 49.24 42.66 2.38
N ASP A 2 48.26 41.76 2.28
CA ASP A 2 46.86 42.09 2.02
C ASP A 2 46.11 41.98 3.35
N PRO A 3 45.38 43.02 3.77
CA PRO A 3 44.54 42.98 4.96
C PRO A 3 43.11 42.63 4.53
N ASP A 4 42.59 41.46 4.91
CA ASP A 4 41.13 41.25 5.05
C ASP A 4 40.83 39.82 5.54
N PHE A 5 41.27 39.50 6.76
CA PHE A 5 41.03 38.19 7.39
C PHE A 5 40.13 38.23 8.63
N LEU A 6 39.42 39.33 8.91
CA LEU A 6 38.59 39.42 10.11
C LEU A 6 37.37 40.34 9.91
N ASN A 7 36.32 39.85 9.24
CA ASN A 7 34.95 40.29 9.56
C ASN A 7 33.85 39.36 8.99
N ALA A 8 33.67 38.17 9.56
CA ALA A 8 32.57 37.27 9.18
C ALA A 8 31.81 36.62 10.36
N PHE A 9 31.91 37.17 11.57
CA PHE A 9 31.11 36.68 12.70
C PHE A 9 30.47 37.83 13.49
N THR A 10 29.34 38.31 12.97
CA THR A 10 28.37 39.09 13.77
C THR A 10 26.94 38.88 13.26
N GLN A 11 26.30 37.82 13.79
CA GLN A 11 24.87 37.66 14.14
C GLN A 11 23.75 38.00 13.09
N PRO A 12 22.44 37.86 13.42
CA PRO A 12 21.72 36.58 13.51
C PRO A 12 20.41 36.58 12.67
N SER A 13 19.70 35.44 12.71
CA SER A 13 18.24 35.30 12.47
C SER A 13 17.68 35.74 11.12
N ASN A 14 17.40 34.78 10.26
CA ASN A 14 16.22 34.76 9.37
C ASN A 14 15.97 33.32 8.91
N LEU A 15 15.44 32.50 9.82
CA LEU A 15 14.79 31.24 9.49
C LEU A 15 13.38 31.58 8.98
N ASP A 16 13.27 32.08 7.76
CA ASP A 16 11.96 32.24 7.10
C ASP A 16 12.11 32.27 5.57
N ARG A 17 12.66 31.18 5.02
CA ARG A 17 12.71 30.97 3.58
C ARG A 17 12.15 29.60 3.23
N PHE A 18 10.84 29.46 3.37
CA PHE A 18 10.09 28.34 2.81
C PHE A 18 8.74 28.80 2.25
N LEU A 19 8.73 29.83 1.40
CA LEU A 19 7.60 30.09 0.51
C LEU A 19 8.12 30.67 -0.80
N THR A 20 8.64 29.80 -1.68
CA THR A 20 8.71 30.12 -3.10
C THR A 20 7.38 29.70 -3.72
N GLU A 21 6.68 30.72 -4.20
CA GLU A 21 5.47 30.69 -4.99
C GLU A 21 5.66 29.80 -6.22
N ASP A 22 4.95 28.68 -6.28
CA ASP A 22 4.72 27.96 -7.53
C ASP A 22 3.46 28.51 -8.19
N VAL A 23 3.69 29.19 -9.31
CA VAL A 23 2.73 29.75 -10.25
C VAL A 23 1.75 28.67 -10.68
N ILE A 24 0.49 28.81 -10.26
CA ILE A 24 -0.60 27.89 -10.61
C ILE A 24 -1.01 28.11 -12.07
N ALA A 25 -0.43 27.32 -12.96
CA ALA A 25 -0.96 27.05 -14.29
C ALA A 25 -2.07 25.99 -14.21
N LYS A 26 -3.31 26.48 -14.27
CA LYS A 26 -4.56 25.85 -14.72
C LYS A 26 -4.42 24.42 -15.30
N GLY A 27 -4.97 23.41 -14.62
CA GLY A 27 -5.59 22.27 -15.32
C GLY A 27 -5.19 20.84 -14.95
N GLU A 28 -4.20 20.58 -14.09
CA GLU A 28 -3.89 19.21 -13.65
C GLU A 28 -4.15 19.05 -12.15
N LYS A 29 -5.18 18.25 -11.81
CA LYS A 29 -5.37 17.72 -10.46
C LYS A 29 -4.26 16.72 -10.15
N ARG A 30 -3.03 17.20 -9.95
CA ARG A 30 -2.03 16.47 -9.21
C ARG A 30 -2.50 16.49 -7.76
N LYS A 31 -3.09 15.38 -7.31
CA LYS A 31 -3.35 15.11 -5.89
C LYS A 31 -1.99 15.04 -5.19
N LEU A 32 -1.44 16.21 -4.90
CA LEU A 32 -0.33 16.39 -3.99
C LEU A 32 -0.87 16.02 -2.61
N ILE A 33 -0.58 14.80 -2.17
CA ILE A 33 -0.83 14.37 -0.80
C ILE A 33 -0.02 15.32 0.09
N LYS A 34 -0.71 16.19 0.83
CA LYS A 34 -0.07 17.03 1.86
C LYS A 34 0.54 16.10 2.91
N PRO A 35 1.78 16.32 3.38
CA PRO A 35 2.45 15.50 4.40
C PRO A 35 1.89 15.72 5.82
N THR A 36 0.59 16.04 5.95
CA THR A 36 -0.15 16.13 7.21
C THR A 36 -1.21 15.02 7.33
N SER A 37 -1.31 14.12 6.34
CA SER A 37 -2.28 13.01 6.32
C SER A 37 -1.78 11.71 6.97
N SER A 38 -0.63 11.72 7.65
CA SER A 38 -0.07 10.53 8.33
C SER A 38 -0.90 10.02 9.53
N ASN A 39 -2.12 10.52 9.72
CA ASN A 39 -2.98 10.12 10.84
C ASN A 39 -4.47 10.22 10.48
N ASN A 40 -4.87 9.70 9.31
CA ASN A 40 -6.30 9.54 9.02
C ASN A 40 -6.85 8.37 9.86
N PRO A 41 -7.66 8.62 10.91
CA PRO A 41 -8.13 7.57 11.82
C PRO A 41 -8.95 6.50 11.09
N LYS A 42 -9.60 6.86 9.98
CA LYS A 42 -10.38 5.93 9.15
C LYS A 42 -9.49 4.95 8.39
N LEU A 43 -8.32 5.41 7.95
CA LEU A 43 -7.35 4.56 7.27
C LEU A 43 -6.75 3.54 8.25
N GLU A 44 -6.41 3.99 9.45
CA GLU A 44 -5.91 3.12 10.51
C GLU A 44 -6.97 2.11 10.97
N GLU A 45 -8.24 2.51 11.06
CA GLU A 45 -9.35 1.59 11.32
C GLU A 45 -9.47 0.52 10.24
N LEU A 46 -9.38 0.89 8.95
CA LEU A 46 -9.38 -0.08 7.86
C LEU A 46 -8.17 -1.02 7.91
N LYS A 47 -6.97 -0.49 8.17
CA LYS A 47 -5.75 -1.28 8.30
C LYS A 47 -5.88 -2.29 9.44
N LEU A 48 -6.37 -1.84 10.60
CA LEU A 48 -6.58 -2.69 11.76
C LEU A 48 -7.60 -3.79 11.44
N PHE A 49 -8.74 -3.41 10.85
CA PHE A 49 -9.80 -4.34 10.46
C PHE A 49 -9.30 -5.40 9.48
N LEU A 50 -8.57 -5.00 8.43
CA LEU A 50 -8.02 -5.95 7.45
C LEU A 50 -6.93 -6.82 8.08
N THR A 51 -6.09 -6.26 8.95
CA THR A 51 -5.08 -7.05 9.69
C THR A 51 -5.74 -8.10 10.57
N GLU A 52 -6.77 -7.73 11.34
CA GLU A 52 -7.51 -8.65 12.19
C GLU A 52 -8.24 -9.72 11.35
N TRP A 53 -8.84 -9.32 10.24
CA TRP A 53 -9.46 -10.24 9.30
C TRP A 53 -8.46 -11.25 8.74
N ILE A 54 -7.31 -10.82 8.22
CA ILE A 54 -6.27 -11.73 7.70
C ILE A 54 -5.79 -12.66 8.81
N ASN A 55 -5.54 -12.15 10.01
CA ASN A 55 -5.08 -12.96 11.16
C ASN A 55 -6.12 -13.99 11.60
N ARG A 56 -7.42 -13.64 11.54
CA ARG A 56 -8.50 -14.60 11.79
C ARG A 56 -8.51 -15.69 10.72
N THR A 57 -8.40 -15.28 9.46
CA THR A 57 -8.45 -16.19 8.31
C THR A 57 -7.25 -17.13 8.28
N LEU A 58 -6.04 -16.64 8.57
CA LEU A 58 -4.80 -17.43 8.51
C LEU A 58 -4.36 -18.01 9.86
N LYS A 59 -5.31 -18.13 10.79
CA LYS A 59 -5.04 -18.59 12.15
C LYS A 59 -4.58 -20.04 12.19
N GLU A 60 -5.11 -20.89 11.31
CA GLU A 60 -4.79 -22.33 11.25
C GLU A 60 -3.38 -22.57 10.68
N GLU A 61 -2.90 -21.64 9.84
CA GLU A 61 -1.59 -21.63 9.23
C GLU A 61 -0.52 -21.00 10.14
N HIS A 62 -0.91 -20.54 11.34
CA HIS A 62 -0.04 -19.87 12.31
C HIS A 62 0.64 -18.60 11.76
N ILE A 63 0.00 -17.92 10.82
CA ILE A 63 0.48 -16.66 10.25
C ILE A 63 -0.09 -15.49 11.06
N VAL A 64 0.77 -14.56 11.46
CA VAL A 64 0.38 -13.35 12.19
C VAL A 64 0.94 -12.12 11.47
N VAL A 65 0.05 -11.37 10.86
CA VAL A 65 0.28 -10.07 10.23
C VAL A 65 0.24 -8.97 11.29
N LYS A 66 1.24 -8.10 11.24
CA LYS A 66 1.38 -6.89 12.07
C LYS A 66 1.31 -5.62 11.23
N SER A 67 1.85 -5.67 10.01
CA SER A 67 1.84 -4.55 9.07
C SER A 67 1.51 -5.06 7.68
N LEU A 68 0.42 -4.54 7.10
CA LEU A 68 -0.02 -4.93 5.77
C LEU A 68 1.05 -4.68 4.69
N GLU A 69 1.83 -3.62 4.83
CA GLU A 69 2.89 -3.26 3.88
C GLU A 69 4.11 -4.19 4.00
N GLU A 70 4.50 -4.51 5.23
CA GLU A 70 5.72 -5.28 5.52
C GLU A 70 5.50 -6.79 5.45
N ASP A 71 4.28 -7.26 5.65
CA ASP A 71 4.00 -8.71 5.68
C ASP A 71 3.44 -9.23 4.34
N LEU A 72 2.94 -8.37 3.44
CA LEU A 72 2.34 -8.79 2.17
C LEU A 72 3.27 -8.60 0.96
N TYR A 73 4.31 -7.77 1.05
CA TYR A 73 5.18 -7.45 -0.08
C TYR A 73 5.94 -8.66 -0.65
N ASP A 74 6.14 -9.71 0.14
CA ASP A 74 6.80 -10.95 -0.28
C ASP A 74 5.83 -11.98 -0.93
N GLY A 75 4.55 -11.64 -0.94
CA GLY A 75 3.46 -12.47 -1.44
C GLY A 75 3.20 -13.74 -0.63
N LEU A 76 3.85 -13.95 0.53
CA LEU A 76 3.63 -15.13 1.35
C LEU A 76 2.25 -15.11 2.01
N VAL A 77 1.89 -13.99 2.63
CA VAL A 77 0.57 -13.81 3.26
C VAL A 77 -0.53 -13.87 2.20
N LEU A 78 -0.35 -13.19 1.06
CA LEU A 78 -1.33 -13.21 -0.05
C LEU A 78 -1.54 -14.62 -0.61
N HIS A 79 -0.48 -15.41 -0.74
CA HIS A 79 -0.57 -16.80 -1.20
C HIS A 79 -1.47 -17.65 -0.29
N HIS A 80 -1.18 -17.65 1.02
CA HIS A 80 -1.96 -18.42 1.99
C HIS A 80 -3.39 -17.91 2.11
N LEU A 81 -3.58 -16.59 2.00
CA LEU A 81 -4.92 -15.99 2.02
C LEU A 81 -5.80 -16.52 0.89
N LEU A 82 -5.25 -16.65 -0.32
CA LEU A 82 -5.98 -17.18 -1.48
C LEU A 82 -6.16 -18.69 -1.41
N GLU A 83 -5.17 -19.43 -0.91
CA GLU A 83 -5.30 -20.86 -0.65
C GLU A 83 -6.43 -21.14 0.35
N ASN A 84 -6.51 -20.38 1.44
CA ASN A 84 -7.53 -20.61 2.46
C ASN A 84 -8.93 -20.15 2.01
N LEU A 85 -9.03 -18.96 1.42
CA LEU A 85 -10.32 -18.39 1.01
C LEU A 85 -10.94 -19.09 -0.21
N GLY A 86 -10.11 -19.46 -1.19
CA GLY A 86 -10.58 -19.98 -2.47
C GLY A 86 -10.25 -21.44 -2.73
N SER A 87 -9.51 -22.12 -1.84
CA SER A 87 -8.85 -23.40 -2.15
C SER A 87 -7.99 -23.31 -3.43
N LEU A 88 -7.51 -22.10 -3.75
CA LEU A 88 -6.75 -21.79 -4.96
C LEU A 88 -5.30 -22.22 -4.75
N LYS A 89 -4.95 -23.41 -5.24
CA LYS A 89 -3.56 -23.85 -5.27
C LYS A 89 -2.80 -23.05 -6.33
N LEU A 90 -1.97 -22.11 -5.89
CA LEU A 90 -1.08 -21.37 -6.76
C LEU A 90 0.20 -22.18 -6.94
N ASP A 91 0.57 -22.50 -8.17
CA ASP A 91 1.81 -23.23 -8.48
C ASP A 91 3.01 -22.28 -8.44
N VAL A 92 3.38 -21.88 -7.22
CA VAL A 92 4.42 -20.89 -6.97
C VAL A 92 5.35 -21.37 -5.87
N ASP A 93 6.66 -21.20 -6.08
CA ASP A 93 7.68 -21.49 -5.07
C ASP A 93 7.33 -20.76 -3.75
N LYS A 94 7.17 -21.53 -2.65
CA LYS A 94 6.88 -20.97 -1.32
C LYS A 94 7.99 -20.03 -0.84
N ILE A 95 9.22 -20.25 -1.30
CA ILE A 95 10.40 -19.45 -0.94
C ILE A 95 10.92 -18.70 -2.18
N ALA A 96 10.78 -17.38 -2.15
CA ALA A 96 11.36 -16.49 -3.14
C ALA A 96 12.72 -15.97 -2.64
N LEU A 97 13.81 -16.68 -2.98
CA LEU A 97 15.17 -16.30 -2.55
C LEU A 97 15.80 -15.17 -3.39
N THR A 98 15.14 -14.74 -4.46
CA THR A 98 15.61 -13.65 -5.33
C THR A 98 14.47 -12.70 -5.65
N GLU A 99 14.79 -11.43 -5.87
CA GLU A 99 13.80 -10.40 -6.27
C GLU A 99 13.01 -10.82 -7.52
N LYS A 100 13.69 -11.45 -8.49
CA LYS A 100 13.05 -11.99 -9.70
C LYS A 100 12.00 -13.06 -9.37
N LYS A 101 12.31 -13.99 -8.45
CA LYS A 101 11.36 -15.01 -8.00
C LYS A 101 10.20 -14.41 -7.21
N GLN A 102 10.46 -13.41 -6.37
CA GLN A 102 9.44 -12.72 -5.59
C GLN A 102 8.47 -11.98 -6.52
N ARG A 103 9.00 -11.26 -7.51
CA ARG A 103 8.22 -10.59 -8.55
C ARG A 103 7.37 -11.59 -9.33
N GLN A 104 7.94 -12.71 -9.75
CA GLN A 104 7.19 -13.76 -10.44
C GLN A 104 6.08 -14.34 -9.55
N LYS A 105 6.36 -14.57 -8.26
CA LYS A 105 5.38 -15.03 -7.28
C LYS A 105 4.21 -14.08 -7.16
N LEU A 106 4.48 -12.79 -6.97
CA LEU A 106 3.44 -11.77 -6.93
C LEU A 106 2.68 -11.66 -8.25
N CYS A 107 3.34 -11.78 -9.40
CA CYS A 107 2.68 -11.76 -10.71
C CYS A 107 1.61 -12.86 -10.78
N VAL A 108 1.97 -14.10 -10.44
CA VAL A 108 1.03 -15.24 -10.45
C VAL A 108 -0.11 -15.03 -9.46
N ILE A 109 0.18 -14.57 -8.24
CA ILE A 109 -0.82 -14.26 -7.21
C ILE A 109 -1.80 -13.20 -7.72
N LEU A 110 -1.30 -12.06 -8.21
CA LEU A 110 -2.13 -10.93 -8.64
C LEU A 110 -2.94 -11.27 -9.90
N GLU A 111 -2.38 -12.05 -10.83
CA GLU A 111 -3.13 -12.57 -11.98
C GLU A 111 -4.26 -13.51 -11.56
N ALA A 112 -4.00 -14.40 -10.60
CA ALA A 112 -5.03 -15.30 -10.07
C ALA A 112 -6.17 -14.50 -9.42
N VAL A 113 -5.82 -13.50 -8.62
CA VAL A 113 -6.79 -12.56 -8.03
C VAL A 113 -7.60 -11.85 -9.11
N ALA A 114 -6.95 -11.24 -10.11
CA ALA A 114 -7.63 -10.52 -11.18
C ALA A 114 -8.61 -11.43 -11.96
N LYS A 115 -8.21 -12.69 -12.22
CA LYS A 115 -9.07 -13.71 -12.84
C LYS A 115 -10.27 -14.08 -11.97
N CYS A 116 -10.07 -14.31 -10.67
CA CYS A 116 -11.17 -14.62 -9.73
C CYS A 116 -12.18 -13.48 -9.64
N LEU A 117 -11.69 -12.24 -9.56
CA LEU A 117 -12.52 -11.04 -9.48
C LEU A 117 -13.11 -10.61 -10.83
N HIS A 118 -12.75 -11.27 -11.94
CA HIS A 118 -13.13 -10.87 -13.31
C HIS A 118 -12.80 -9.40 -13.64
N LEU A 119 -11.70 -8.89 -13.08
CA LEU A 119 -11.26 -7.50 -13.28
C LEU A 119 -10.36 -7.39 -14.51
N GLN A 120 -10.55 -6.34 -15.30
CA GLN A 120 -9.59 -5.99 -16.34
C GLN A 120 -8.37 -5.27 -15.75
N GLU A 121 -7.21 -5.42 -16.39
CA GLU A 121 -5.96 -4.76 -15.96
C GLU A 121 -6.10 -3.24 -15.81
N SER A 122 -6.92 -2.61 -16.65
CA SER A 122 -7.21 -1.16 -16.61
C SER A 122 -7.98 -0.72 -15.36
N GLN A 123 -8.64 -1.65 -14.67
CA GLN A 123 -9.43 -1.40 -13.46
C GLN A 123 -8.63 -1.67 -12.19
N LEU A 124 -7.50 -2.38 -12.29
CA LEU A 124 -6.65 -2.70 -11.15
C LEU A 124 -6.02 -1.42 -10.58
N LYS A 125 -6.16 -1.24 -9.27
CA LYS A 125 -5.52 -0.15 -8.51
C LYS A 125 -4.19 -0.58 -7.89
N TRP A 126 -3.74 -1.78 -8.22
CA TRP A 126 -2.50 -2.38 -7.73
C TRP A 126 -1.72 -3.00 -8.89
N SER A 127 -0.42 -3.07 -8.72
CA SER A 127 0.52 -3.73 -9.61
C SER A 127 1.57 -4.49 -8.81
N VAL A 128 2.27 -5.43 -9.45
CA VAL A 128 3.39 -6.14 -8.81
C VAL A 128 4.40 -5.15 -8.22
N GLU A 129 4.75 -4.10 -8.98
CA GLU A 129 5.69 -3.06 -8.52
C GLU A 129 5.18 -2.31 -7.30
N SER A 130 3.89 -1.95 -7.26
CA SER A 130 3.33 -1.22 -6.11
C SER A 130 3.35 -2.05 -4.83
N ILE A 131 3.07 -3.36 -4.92
CA ILE A 131 3.11 -4.26 -3.76
C ILE A 131 4.55 -4.50 -3.31
N LEU A 132 5.49 -4.69 -4.25
CA LEU A 132 6.92 -4.79 -3.94
C LEU A 132 7.48 -3.51 -3.31
N ALA A 133 7.01 -2.35 -3.77
CA ALA A 133 7.35 -1.04 -3.23
C ALA A 133 6.67 -0.75 -1.88
N LYS A 134 5.92 -1.71 -1.33
CA LYS A 134 5.19 -1.58 -0.06
C LYS A 134 4.20 -0.42 -0.08
N ASP A 135 3.58 -0.16 -1.24
CA ASP A 135 2.56 0.87 -1.35
C ASP A 135 1.31 0.43 -0.59
N LEU A 136 1.07 1.09 0.54
CA LEU A 136 -0.07 0.83 1.41
C LEU A 136 -1.39 0.92 0.66
N LEU A 137 -1.55 1.95 -0.18
CA LEU A 137 -2.81 2.19 -0.86
C LEU A 137 -3.14 1.05 -1.83
N SER A 138 -2.19 0.62 -2.64
CA SER A 138 -2.33 -0.52 -3.55
C SER A 138 -2.59 -1.82 -2.77
N THR A 139 -1.90 -2.02 -1.65
CA THR A 139 -2.09 -3.18 -0.77
C THR A 139 -3.50 -3.22 -0.17
N LEU A 140 -4.01 -2.08 0.29
CA LEU A 140 -5.37 -1.97 0.81
C LEU A 140 -6.43 -2.20 -0.27
N HIS A 141 -6.28 -1.63 -1.47
CA HIS A 141 -7.22 -1.88 -2.57
C HIS A 141 -7.29 -3.37 -2.93
N LEU A 142 -6.13 -4.03 -3.01
CA LEU A 142 -6.04 -5.46 -3.26
C LEU A 142 -6.78 -6.26 -2.18
N LEU A 143 -6.50 -6.00 -0.90
CA LEU A 143 -7.12 -6.71 0.21
C LEU A 143 -8.63 -6.49 0.29
N VAL A 144 -9.09 -5.26 0.08
CA VAL A 144 -10.52 -4.93 0.04
C VAL A 144 -11.21 -5.69 -1.10
N ALA A 145 -10.58 -5.77 -2.27
CA ALA A 145 -11.12 -6.53 -3.40
C ALA A 145 -11.25 -8.01 -3.05
N ILE A 146 -10.18 -8.63 -2.53
CA ILE A 146 -10.19 -10.04 -2.10
C ILE A 146 -11.27 -10.26 -1.03
N ALA A 147 -11.30 -9.43 0.01
CA ALA A 147 -12.25 -9.55 1.11
C ALA A 147 -13.70 -9.50 0.64
N LYS A 148 -14.06 -8.55 -0.23
CA LYS A 148 -15.44 -8.47 -0.77
C LYS A 148 -15.82 -9.64 -1.66
N HIS A 149 -14.86 -10.21 -2.38
CA HIS A 149 -15.14 -11.31 -3.29
C HIS A 149 -15.33 -12.63 -2.54
N PHE A 150 -14.42 -12.95 -1.62
CA PHE A 150 -14.42 -14.23 -0.91
C PHE A 150 -15.27 -14.22 0.37
N GLU A 151 -15.44 -13.06 1.00
CA GLU A 151 -16.27 -12.90 2.20
C GLU A 151 -17.23 -11.70 2.03
N PRO A 152 -18.24 -11.79 1.14
CA PRO A 152 -19.16 -10.68 0.87
C PRO A 152 -20.00 -10.27 2.09
N THR A 153 -20.11 -11.14 3.09
CA THR A 153 -20.76 -10.85 4.38
C THR A 153 -19.87 -10.08 5.35
N LEU A 154 -18.60 -9.85 5.01
CA LEU A 154 -17.66 -9.10 5.83
C LEU A 154 -18.12 -7.63 5.89
N ALA A 155 -18.44 -7.18 7.10
CA ALA A 155 -18.87 -5.81 7.36
C ALA A 155 -17.68 -4.85 7.28
N LEU A 156 -17.23 -4.56 6.05
CA LEU A 156 -16.19 -3.57 5.82
C LEU A 156 -16.62 -2.19 6.34
N PRO A 157 -15.68 -1.38 6.88
CA PRO A 157 -15.99 -0.03 7.35
C PRO A 157 -16.74 0.79 6.28
N PRO A 158 -17.71 1.63 6.65
CA PRO A 158 -18.66 2.27 5.73
C PRO A 158 -18.02 3.19 4.65
N ASN A 159 -16.75 3.55 4.83
CA ASN A 159 -16.01 4.44 3.92
C ASN A 159 -15.26 3.68 2.79
N VAL A 160 -15.46 2.37 2.65
CA VAL A 160 -14.72 1.51 1.73
C VAL A 160 -15.58 1.10 0.54
N GLN A 161 -15.59 1.92 -0.52
CA GLN A 161 -16.08 1.52 -1.84
C GLN A 161 -14.90 1.04 -2.69
N VAL A 162 -15.04 -0.11 -3.36
CA VAL A 162 -13.94 -0.79 -4.12
C VAL A 162 -13.32 0.13 -5.17
N GLU A 163 -14.10 1.09 -5.66
CA GLU A 163 -13.70 2.02 -6.71
C GLU A 163 -13.04 3.30 -6.16
N THR A 164 -13.19 3.60 -4.87
CA THR A 164 -12.58 4.80 -4.28
C THR A 164 -12.37 4.58 -2.77
N ILE A 165 -11.17 4.15 -2.40
CA ILE A 165 -10.65 4.48 -1.06
C ILE A 165 -10.39 5.98 -1.07
N THR A 166 -11.40 6.78 -0.72
CA THR A 166 -11.26 8.23 -0.59
C THR A 166 -10.59 8.53 0.75
N ILE A 167 -9.28 8.72 0.72
CA ILE A 167 -8.55 9.30 1.85
C ILE A 167 -8.76 10.81 1.76
N GLU A 168 -9.70 11.34 2.55
CA GLU A 168 -9.85 12.79 2.80
C GLU A 168 -8.88 13.27 3.88
#